data_AF-A0A3M3UGF9-F1
#
_entry.id   AF-A0A3M3UGF9-F1
#
_cell.length_a   1.000
_cell.length_b   1.000
_cell.length_c   1.000
_cell.angle_alpha   90.00
_cell.angle_beta   90.00
_cell.angle_gamma   90.00
#
_symmetry.space_group_name_H-M   'P 1'
#
loop_
_entity.id
_entity.type
_entity.pdbx_description
1 polymer ?
#
loop_
_entity_poly.entity_id
_entity_poly.type
_entity_poly.pdbx_seq_one_letter_code
_entity_poly.pdbx_strand_id
1 'polypeptide(L)'
;MLLKIRFTRISQWGGRLDWLSKQSCGYEVLTVDTPGGSNPVEPKFLPNTRLAELAQRVVLARLICGGDDLDIVGSTLRLPGKGVALDLQIPTNRSDAPVGMSSLVWGPNLLGACTLFDLLRLLNENTPSVIRDMDEWFRDFPADAAWNVYSDYCVGNPDKASDSFSFVITLNHDTDENFSEYISSVAPKDLKNTRQASEGLISYLNSPVAFSVTFMVERESKLLRKYITDENMIDFTSDMRGVVAQWINEPGVDITYWQRIDRALTEFSADVGRKGFNSKLARQILLTSAFASFLFVVLNRLKAPARIRWVTDRDATFQRYNEISFDIAFMFFLLVRSNDGNPADPNKPRFVFAYPFMDGSTDYAEHVRLPDYLAGLCADLKLPGIEFSHAKFETIFGGAIINSRNNLLMEVLGSAEKITTRRIGFTA
;
A
#
# COMPACT_ATOMS: atom_id res chain seq x y z
N MET A 1 5.67 42.23 -28.60
CA MET A 1 6.73 42.45 -27.58
C MET A 1 7.03 41.09 -26.99
N LEU A 2 8.05 40.40 -27.51
CA LEU A 2 8.39 39.01 -27.15
C LEU A 2 9.66 39.03 -26.31
N LEU A 3 9.53 38.58 -25.06
CA LEU A 3 10.63 38.44 -24.12
C LEU A 3 11.54 37.29 -24.58
N LYS A 4 12.78 37.62 -24.95
CA LYS A 4 13.85 36.66 -25.21
C LYS A 4 14.45 36.23 -23.87
N ILE A 5 14.44 34.93 -23.56
CA ILE A 5 15.35 34.35 -22.57
C ILE A 5 16.43 33.56 -23.31
N ARG A 6 17.67 33.98 -23.09
CA ARG A 6 18.92 33.42 -23.62
C ARG A 6 19.44 32.41 -22.59
N PHE A 7 19.79 31.20 -23.02
CA PHE A 7 20.73 30.37 -22.26
C PHE A 7 22.07 30.32 -23.01
N THR A 8 23.11 30.78 -22.33
CA THR A 8 24.49 30.79 -22.79
C THR A 8 25.09 29.41 -22.53
N ARG A 9 25.64 28.80 -23.58
CA ARG A 9 26.36 27.53 -23.55
C ARG A 9 27.83 27.81 -23.20
N ILE A 10 28.35 27.20 -22.14
CA ILE A 10 29.80 27.10 -21.92
C ILE A 10 30.31 25.90 -22.74
N SER A 11 31.41 26.12 -23.44
CA SER A 11 31.94 25.32 -24.53
C SER A 11 32.79 24.12 -24.10
N GLN A 12 32.81 23.15 -25.02
CA GLN A 12 33.60 21.93 -25.10
C GLN A 12 35.10 22.06 -24.82
N TRP A 13 35.70 20.94 -24.39
CA TRP A 13 37.02 20.51 -24.83
C TRP A 13 36.97 20.07 -26.31
N GLY A 14 37.76 20.76 -27.14
CA GLY A 14 38.65 20.19 -28.16
C GLY A 14 38.09 19.35 -29.31
N GLY A 15 38.15 19.89 -30.53
CA GLY A 15 38.26 19.07 -31.74
C GLY A 15 37.69 19.74 -33.00
N ARG A 16 38.58 20.29 -33.84
CA ARG A 16 38.28 20.78 -35.21
C ARG A 16 37.84 19.63 -36.11
N LEU A 17 36.81 19.86 -36.93
CA LEU A 17 36.82 19.46 -38.35
C LEU A 17 35.79 20.25 -39.18
N ASP A 18 36.17 20.49 -40.42
CA ASP A 18 35.75 21.55 -41.33
C ASP A 18 34.30 21.50 -41.83
N TRP A 19 33.80 22.69 -42.18
CA TRP A 19 32.58 22.91 -42.94
C TRP A 19 32.79 22.66 -44.44
N LEU A 20 31.94 21.82 -45.04
CA LEU A 20 31.60 21.92 -46.46
C LEU A 20 30.10 21.66 -46.67
N SER A 21 29.55 22.49 -47.54
CA SER A 21 28.14 22.77 -47.86
C SER A 21 27.33 21.62 -48.45
N LYS A 22 26.03 21.53 -48.09
CA LYS A 22 24.87 21.83 -48.97
C LYS A 22 23.57 21.36 -48.32
N GLN A 23 22.54 22.20 -48.43
CA GLN A 23 21.14 21.85 -48.16
C GLN A 23 20.64 20.82 -49.18
N SER A 24 20.04 19.75 -48.69
CA SER A 24 18.97 19.02 -49.38
C SER A 24 18.12 18.33 -48.32
N CYS A 25 16.83 18.64 -48.32
CA CYS A 25 15.81 18.08 -47.43
C CYS A 25 15.63 16.58 -47.66
N GLY A 26 15.44 15.84 -46.55
CA GLY A 26 14.57 14.66 -46.35
C GLY A 26 14.82 13.41 -47.21
N TYR A 27 14.85 12.19 -46.70
CA TYR A 27 14.37 11.59 -45.46
C TYR A 27 15.24 10.34 -45.19
N GLU A 28 15.47 9.97 -43.94
CA GLU A 28 15.89 8.60 -43.62
C GLU A 28 14.65 7.71 -43.47
N VAL A 29 14.67 6.56 -44.14
CA VAL A 29 13.63 5.54 -44.06
C VAL A 29 14.09 4.50 -43.06
N LEU A 30 13.31 4.31 -41.98
CA LEU A 30 13.53 3.22 -41.04
C LEU A 30 12.48 2.15 -41.31
N THR A 31 12.90 1.02 -41.88
CA THR A 31 12.08 -0.17 -42.06
C THR A 31 12.18 -1.06 -40.82
N VAL A 32 11.03 -1.50 -40.31
CA VAL A 32 10.96 -2.48 -39.21
C VAL A 32 10.55 -3.81 -39.83
N ASP A 33 11.45 -4.79 -39.85
CA ASP A 33 11.14 -6.16 -40.23
C ASP A 33 10.42 -6.88 -39.08
N THR A 34 9.29 -7.53 -39.38
CA THR A 34 8.68 -8.51 -38.48
C THR A 34 9.19 -9.91 -38.85
N PRO A 35 9.60 -10.74 -37.87
CA PRO A 35 10.06 -12.08 -38.18
C PRO A 35 8.88 -12.98 -38.52
N GLY A 36 8.84 -13.45 -39.77
CA GLY A 36 8.11 -14.66 -40.16
C GLY A 36 7.13 -14.52 -41.33
N GLY A 37 7.51 -15.10 -42.47
CA GLY A 37 6.61 -15.93 -43.28
C GLY A 37 5.66 -15.24 -44.26
N SER A 38 6.00 -15.33 -45.53
CA SER A 38 5.15 -15.08 -46.70
C SER A 38 3.95 -16.05 -46.78
N ASN A 39 2.73 -15.52 -46.62
CA ASN A 39 1.53 -15.90 -47.39
C ASN A 39 0.32 -15.01 -46.99
N PRO A 40 -0.60 -14.68 -47.91
CA PRO A 40 -1.71 -13.76 -47.64
C PRO A 40 -2.84 -14.48 -46.90
N VAL A 41 -3.28 -13.93 -45.76
CA VAL A 41 -4.49 -14.35 -45.05
C VAL A 41 -5.40 -13.14 -44.85
N GLU A 42 -6.69 -13.35 -45.09
CA GLU A 42 -7.83 -12.42 -45.00
C GLU A 42 -7.86 -11.51 -43.75
N PRO A 43 -8.52 -10.33 -43.83
CA PRO A 43 -8.53 -9.36 -42.75
C PRO A 43 -9.39 -9.86 -41.59
N LYS A 44 -8.75 -10.26 -40.48
CA LYS A 44 -9.41 -10.37 -39.18
C LYS A 44 -9.42 -9.01 -38.50
N PHE A 45 -10.60 -8.59 -38.05
CA PHE A 45 -10.81 -7.40 -37.22
C PHE A 45 -9.79 -7.35 -36.07
N LEU A 46 -9.09 -6.22 -35.95
CA LEU A 46 -8.15 -5.96 -34.86
C LEU A 46 -8.92 -5.84 -33.53
N PRO A 47 -8.45 -6.47 -32.43
CA PRO A 47 -9.07 -6.30 -31.12
C PRO A 47 -8.96 -4.84 -30.63
N ASN A 48 -10.01 -4.36 -29.96
CA ASN A 48 -10.20 -2.98 -29.49
C ASN A 48 -9.00 -2.38 -28.73
N THR A 49 -8.18 -3.21 -28.10
CA THR A 49 -6.97 -2.80 -27.38
C THR A 49 -5.89 -2.21 -28.30
N ARG A 50 -5.71 -2.71 -29.53
CA ARG A 50 -4.72 -2.16 -30.47
C ARG A 50 -5.17 -0.86 -31.12
N LEU A 51 -6.48 -0.63 -31.25
CA LEU A 51 -7.05 0.64 -31.71
C LEU A 51 -6.92 1.74 -30.65
N ALA A 52 -7.12 1.40 -29.37
CA ALA A 52 -6.90 2.32 -28.25
C ALA A 52 -5.41 2.71 -28.11
N GLU A 53 -4.52 1.74 -28.30
CA GLU A 53 -3.07 1.96 -28.27
C GLU A 53 -2.59 2.86 -29.42
N LEU A 54 -3.17 2.71 -30.62
CA LEU A 54 -2.89 3.56 -31.77
C LEU A 54 -3.43 4.99 -31.56
N ALA A 55 -4.63 5.12 -30.99
CA ALA A 55 -5.25 6.42 -30.69
C ALA A 55 -4.45 7.20 -29.65
N GLN A 56 -3.98 6.55 -28.59
CA GLN A 56 -3.14 7.16 -27.55
C GLN A 56 -1.80 7.65 -28.11
N ARG A 57 -1.17 6.88 -29.00
CA ARG A 57 0.09 7.27 -29.67
C ARG A 57 -0.08 8.50 -30.57
N VAL A 58 -1.23 8.63 -31.24
CA VAL A 58 -1.55 9.80 -32.10
C VAL A 58 -1.82 11.05 -31.26
N VAL A 59 -2.54 10.91 -30.14
CA VAL A 59 -2.82 12.02 -29.22
C VAL A 59 -1.53 12.52 -28.54
N LEU A 60 -0.65 11.60 -28.15
CA LEU A 60 0.65 11.94 -27.53
C LEU A 60 1.58 12.65 -28.53
N ALA A 61 1.59 12.23 -29.79
CA ALA A 61 2.35 12.90 -30.85
C ALA A 61 1.87 14.34 -31.11
N ARG A 62 0.55 14.61 -31.05
CA ARG A 62 -0.01 15.97 -31.16
C ARG A 62 0.41 16.88 -30.00
N LEU A 63 0.40 16.35 -28.78
CA LEU A 63 0.77 17.09 -27.56
C LEU A 63 2.25 17.47 -27.52
N ILE A 64 3.13 16.59 -28.02
CA ILE A 64 4.58 16.82 -28.00
C ILE A 64 5.02 17.79 -29.10
N CYS A 65 4.37 17.76 -30.27
CA CYS A 65 4.80 18.52 -31.43
C CYS A 65 4.14 19.90 -31.61
N GLY A 66 3.11 20.23 -30.82
CA GLY A 66 2.58 21.60 -30.72
C GLY A 66 2.06 22.22 -32.02
N GLY A 67 1.31 21.46 -32.83
CA GLY A 67 0.68 21.97 -34.05
C GLY A 67 -0.52 21.14 -34.50
N ASP A 68 -1.52 21.81 -35.07
CA ASP A 68 -2.83 21.24 -35.46
C ASP A 68 -2.86 20.53 -36.82
N ASP A 69 -1.77 20.56 -37.61
CA ASP A 69 -1.73 19.95 -38.94
C ASP A 69 -0.90 18.66 -38.94
N LEU A 70 -1.58 17.52 -38.96
CA LEU A 70 -0.97 16.20 -39.12
C LEU A 70 -1.74 15.41 -40.18
N ASP A 71 -1.13 15.22 -41.35
CA ASP A 71 -1.67 14.39 -42.43
C ASP A 71 -1.30 12.92 -42.20
N ILE A 72 -2.31 12.06 -42.14
CA ILE A 72 -2.16 10.60 -41.99
C ILE A 72 -2.39 9.96 -43.36
N VAL A 73 -1.36 9.35 -43.93
CA VAL A 73 -1.48 8.51 -45.15
C VAL A 73 -0.98 7.09 -44.81
N GLY A 74 -1.91 6.20 -44.50
CA GLY A 74 -1.63 4.78 -44.21
C GLY A 74 -0.99 4.51 -42.83
N SER A 75 -0.38 3.32 -42.68
CA SER A 75 0.14 2.78 -41.41
C SER A 75 1.52 3.33 -40.98
N THR A 76 1.94 4.50 -41.47
CA THR A 76 3.28 5.05 -41.19
C THR A 76 3.20 6.47 -40.63
N LEU A 77 3.86 6.71 -39.49
CA LEU A 77 3.94 8.01 -38.81
C LEU A 77 5.36 8.60 -38.99
N ARG A 78 5.49 9.90 -39.34
CA ARG A 78 6.78 10.59 -39.48
C ARG A 78 6.92 11.70 -38.44
N LEU A 79 8.07 11.79 -37.75
CA LEU A 79 8.41 12.83 -36.77
C LEU A 79 9.80 13.44 -37.06
N PRO A 80 10.04 14.74 -36.75
CA PRO A 80 11.34 15.37 -36.96
C PRO A 80 12.22 15.37 -35.68
N GLY A 81 13.43 14.82 -35.79
CA GLY A 81 14.65 15.37 -35.18
C GLY A 81 14.89 15.24 -33.66
N LYS A 82 15.99 14.52 -33.35
CA LYS A 82 16.77 14.41 -32.10
C LYS A 82 16.20 13.52 -30.99
N GLY A 83 16.84 12.36 -30.87
CA GLY A 83 16.59 11.35 -29.87
C GLY A 83 16.74 11.85 -28.44
N VAL A 84 15.64 11.73 -27.71
CA VAL A 84 15.62 11.56 -26.25
C VAL A 84 14.79 10.31 -26.03
N ALA A 85 15.40 9.25 -25.50
CA ALA A 85 14.65 8.09 -25.04
C ALA A 85 13.89 8.51 -23.78
N LEU A 86 12.58 8.69 -23.90
CA LEU A 86 11.68 8.85 -22.76
C LEU A 86 11.29 7.43 -22.32
N ASP A 87 11.92 6.94 -21.26
CA ASP A 87 11.53 5.67 -20.64
C ASP A 87 10.30 5.94 -19.75
N LEU A 88 9.12 5.88 -20.37
CA LEU A 88 7.84 5.91 -19.68
C LEU A 88 7.52 4.48 -19.24
N GLN A 89 7.89 4.14 -18.01
CA GLN A 89 7.35 2.95 -17.36
C GLN A 89 5.85 3.16 -17.11
N ILE A 90 5.04 2.52 -17.95
CA ILE A 90 3.60 2.33 -17.73
C ILE A 90 3.48 1.17 -16.73
N PRO A 91 2.74 1.31 -15.61
CA PRO A 91 2.55 0.20 -14.69
C PRO A 91 1.79 -0.93 -15.40
N THR A 92 2.41 -2.10 -15.52
CA THR A 92 1.79 -3.30 -16.10
C THR A 92 1.23 -4.25 -15.05
N ASN A 93 1.40 -3.95 -13.76
CA ASN A 93 1.00 -4.83 -12.66
C ASN A 93 -0.30 -4.38 -11.99
N ARG A 94 -1.17 -5.35 -11.67
CA ARG A 94 -2.43 -5.18 -10.93
C ARG A 94 -2.27 -4.67 -9.49
N SER A 95 -1.05 -4.50 -8.98
CA SER A 95 -0.69 -4.28 -7.57
C SER A 95 -0.50 -2.82 -7.13
N ASP A 96 -0.56 -1.87 -8.06
CA ASP A 96 -0.28 -0.46 -7.77
C ASP A 96 -1.60 0.32 -7.63
N ALA A 97 -1.81 0.97 -6.48
CA ALA A 97 -2.93 1.90 -6.34
C ALA A 97 -2.63 3.17 -7.18
N PRO A 98 -3.59 3.65 -8.01
CA PRO A 98 -3.37 4.76 -8.91
C PRO A 98 -3.12 6.08 -8.16
N VAL A 99 -2.44 6.96 -8.88
CA VAL A 99 -1.83 8.19 -8.39
C VAL A 99 -2.62 9.40 -8.89
N GLY A 100 -3.12 10.23 -7.97
CA GLY A 100 -3.58 11.60 -8.25
C GLY A 100 -5.07 11.89 -8.07
N MET A 101 -5.40 12.63 -7.00
CA MET A 101 -6.62 13.43 -6.90
C MET A 101 -6.18 14.90 -6.80
N SER A 102 -6.37 15.69 -7.86
CA SER A 102 -6.12 17.13 -7.79
C SER A 102 -7.28 17.84 -7.11
N SER A 103 -6.98 18.64 -6.07
CA SER A 103 -7.85 19.66 -5.48
C SER A 103 -9.31 19.25 -5.34
N LEU A 104 -9.56 18.30 -4.46
CA LEU A 104 -10.92 17.89 -4.14
C LEU A 104 -11.63 19.02 -3.38
N VAL A 105 -12.78 19.45 -3.91
CA VAL A 105 -13.69 20.37 -3.23
C VAL A 105 -14.59 19.54 -2.31
N TRP A 106 -14.33 19.54 -1.00
CA TRP A 106 -15.07 18.70 -0.04
C TRP A 106 -16.03 19.47 0.88
N GLY A 107 -17.22 18.90 1.06
CA GLY A 107 -18.23 19.35 2.02
C GLY A 107 -18.15 18.61 3.36
N PRO A 108 -18.43 19.27 4.50
CA PRO A 108 -18.15 18.78 5.86
C PRO A 108 -19.03 17.62 6.41
N ASN A 109 -19.87 16.97 5.60
CA ASN A 109 -20.96 16.13 6.11
C ASN A 109 -20.86 14.60 5.88
N LEU A 110 -19.75 14.07 5.35
CA LEU A 110 -19.60 12.61 5.11
C LEU A 110 -19.09 11.82 6.33
N LEU A 111 -18.65 12.50 7.39
CA LEU A 111 -17.85 11.88 8.48
C LEU A 111 -18.67 11.47 9.71
N GLY A 112 -19.97 11.79 9.76
CA GLY A 112 -20.76 11.71 11.00
C GLY A 112 -21.50 10.39 11.26
N ALA A 113 -21.48 9.43 10.35
CA ALA A 113 -22.42 8.29 10.40
C ALA A 113 -21.78 6.90 10.64
N CYS A 114 -20.51 6.68 10.29
CA CYS A 114 -19.94 5.34 10.37
C CYS A 114 -19.08 5.14 11.63
N THR A 115 -19.50 4.22 12.49
CA THR A 115 -18.80 3.82 13.73
C THR A 115 -17.38 3.32 13.50
N LEU A 116 -17.03 2.89 12.27
CA LEU A 116 -15.66 2.48 11.95
C LEU A 116 -14.72 3.67 11.69
N PHE A 117 -15.24 4.83 11.25
CA PHE A 117 -14.45 6.07 11.27
C PHE A 117 -14.18 6.53 12.70
N ASP A 118 -15.09 6.28 13.64
CA ASP A 118 -14.83 6.56 15.05
C ASP A 118 -13.65 5.73 15.56
N LEU A 119 -13.50 4.46 15.18
CA LEU A 119 -12.29 3.68 15.53
C LEU A 119 -11.02 4.37 15.00
N LEU A 120 -10.99 4.76 13.73
CA LEU A 120 -9.81 5.39 13.12
C LEU A 120 -9.51 6.77 13.74
N ARG A 121 -10.56 7.54 14.05
CA ARG A 121 -10.46 8.82 14.76
C ARG A 121 -9.93 8.62 16.17
N LEU A 122 -10.48 7.66 16.91
CA LEU A 122 -10.05 7.32 18.27
C LEU A 122 -8.59 6.87 18.30
N LEU A 123 -8.15 6.06 17.32
CA LEU A 123 -6.75 5.69 17.19
C LEU A 123 -5.88 6.92 16.94
N ASN A 124 -6.29 7.85 16.08
CA ASN A 124 -5.53 9.08 15.82
C ASN A 124 -5.49 10.03 17.02
N GLU A 125 -6.61 10.21 17.74
CA GLU A 125 -6.74 11.17 18.84
C GLU A 125 -6.17 10.65 20.17
N ASN A 126 -6.27 9.35 20.44
CA ASN A 126 -5.96 8.77 21.75
C ASN A 126 -4.62 8.03 21.81
N THR A 127 -3.76 8.18 20.79
CA THR A 127 -2.44 7.55 20.78
C THR A 127 -1.25 8.52 20.66
N PRO A 128 -1.28 9.72 21.30
CA PRO A 128 -0.19 10.69 21.16
C PRO A 128 1.15 10.16 21.69
N SER A 129 1.13 9.26 22.67
CA SER A 129 2.35 8.59 23.15
C SER A 129 2.98 7.70 22.08
N VAL A 130 2.17 6.92 21.36
CA VAL A 130 2.60 6.06 20.24
C VAL A 130 3.20 6.91 19.12
N ILE A 131 2.51 7.98 18.73
CA ILE A 131 2.98 8.89 17.69
C ILE A 131 4.30 9.52 18.09
N ARG A 132 4.46 9.91 19.37
CA ARG A 132 5.73 10.45 19.89
C ARG A 132 6.85 9.42 19.84
N ASP A 133 6.62 8.18 20.26
CA ASP A 133 7.68 7.15 20.18
C ASP A 133 8.07 6.87 18.72
N MET A 134 7.09 6.84 17.80
CA MET A 134 7.33 6.71 16.37
C MET A 134 8.13 7.91 15.82
N ASP A 135 7.80 9.14 16.21
CA ASP A 135 8.52 10.34 15.81
C ASP A 135 9.97 10.33 16.34
N GLU A 136 10.16 9.98 17.61
CA GLU A 136 11.46 9.84 18.24
C GLU A 136 12.31 8.78 17.54
N TRP A 137 11.73 7.61 17.26
CA TRP A 137 12.42 6.53 16.57
C TRP A 137 12.74 6.89 15.12
N PHE A 138 11.78 7.50 14.41
CA PHE A 138 11.96 7.79 13.01
C PHE A 138 12.81 9.04 12.76
N ARG A 139 13.10 9.85 13.77
CA ARG A 139 13.77 11.16 13.67
C ARG A 139 14.92 11.19 12.67
N ASP A 140 15.80 10.21 12.72
CA ASP A 140 17.04 10.18 11.94
C ASP A 140 16.85 9.72 10.49
N PHE A 141 15.66 9.24 10.12
CA PHE A 141 15.35 8.86 8.74
C PHE A 141 14.88 10.05 7.90
N PRO A 142 15.31 10.11 6.62
CA PRO A 142 14.94 11.20 5.74
C PRO A 142 13.43 11.19 5.44
N ALA A 143 12.89 12.39 5.24
CA ALA A 143 11.59 12.53 4.60
C ALA A 143 11.66 11.98 3.17
N ASP A 144 10.50 11.64 2.59
CA ASP A 144 10.40 11.10 1.23
C ASP A 144 11.07 9.72 1.02
N ALA A 145 11.50 9.06 2.10
CA ALA A 145 12.01 7.69 1.99
C ALA A 145 10.90 6.70 1.59
N ALA A 146 11.29 5.55 1.03
CA ALA A 146 10.39 4.44 0.79
C ALA A 146 10.34 3.52 2.02
N TRP A 147 9.14 3.08 2.39
CA TRP A 147 8.91 2.25 3.58
C TRP A 147 8.16 0.98 3.22
N ASN A 148 8.46 -0.08 3.98
CA ASN A 148 7.73 -1.33 3.95
C ASN A 148 6.96 -1.48 5.27
N VAL A 149 5.74 -2.01 5.20
CA VAL A 149 4.93 -2.42 6.34
C VAL A 149 4.67 -3.91 6.14
N TYR A 150 5.22 -4.74 7.00
CA TYR A 150 4.97 -6.18 7.03
C TYR A 150 3.91 -6.47 8.07
N SER A 151 2.96 -7.35 7.80
CA SER A 151 1.95 -7.71 8.81
C SER A 151 1.54 -9.17 8.81
N ASP A 152 1.21 -9.63 10.01
CA ASP A 152 0.65 -10.96 10.27
C ASP A 152 -0.32 -10.91 11.46
N TYR A 153 -1.19 -11.91 11.53
CA TYR A 153 -2.36 -11.92 12.39
C TYR A 153 -2.56 -13.27 13.07
N CYS A 154 -2.71 -13.26 14.39
CA CYS A 154 -3.16 -14.42 15.15
C CYS A 154 -4.59 -14.17 15.63
N VAL A 155 -5.56 -14.52 14.79
CA VAL A 155 -6.98 -14.27 15.03
C VAL A 155 -7.76 -15.57 15.11
N GLY A 156 -8.63 -15.68 16.11
CA GLY A 156 -9.63 -16.73 16.17
C GLY A 156 -9.22 -18.04 16.83
N ASN A 157 -8.00 -18.16 17.35
CA ASN A 157 -7.52 -19.34 18.05
C ASN A 157 -8.10 -19.41 19.49
N PRO A 158 -8.91 -20.43 19.84
CA PRO A 158 -9.55 -20.53 21.15
C PRO A 158 -8.57 -20.72 22.31
N ASP A 159 -7.35 -21.18 22.05
CA ASP A 159 -6.32 -21.40 23.07
C ASP A 159 -5.52 -20.12 23.39
N LYS A 160 -5.82 -19.02 22.69
CA LYS A 160 -5.12 -17.72 22.80
C LYS A 160 -5.91 -16.70 23.59
N ALA A 161 -5.20 -15.89 24.37
CA ALA A 161 -5.76 -14.90 25.28
C ALA A 161 -6.33 -13.67 24.55
N SER A 162 -5.75 -13.32 23.40
CA SER A 162 -6.20 -12.19 22.59
C SER A 162 -6.17 -12.52 21.09
N ASP A 163 -6.88 -11.71 20.31
CA ASP A 163 -6.68 -11.61 18.86
C ASP A 163 -5.60 -10.56 18.59
N SER A 164 -4.52 -10.95 17.91
CA SER A 164 -3.36 -10.08 17.72
C SER A 164 -3.18 -9.69 16.25
N PHE A 165 -2.91 -8.41 16.03
CA PHE A 165 -2.61 -7.82 14.72
C PHE A 165 -1.25 -7.12 14.80
N SER A 166 -0.22 -7.71 14.19
CA SER A 166 1.14 -7.19 14.29
C SER A 166 1.60 -6.60 12.98
N PHE A 167 2.25 -5.45 13.08
CA PHE A 167 2.82 -4.71 11.97
C PHE A 167 4.28 -4.40 12.27
N VAL A 168 5.18 -4.63 11.31
CA VAL A 168 6.59 -4.26 11.38
C VAL A 168 6.88 -3.29 10.24
N ILE A 169 7.14 -2.04 10.60
CA ILE A 169 7.48 -0.95 9.70
C ILE A 169 9.00 -0.95 9.54
N THR A 170 9.48 -0.97 8.29
CA THR A 170 10.90 -0.90 7.99
C THR A 170 11.18 0.15 6.93
N LEU A 171 12.32 0.83 7.06
CA LEU A 171 12.86 1.60 5.95
C LEU A 171 13.17 0.63 4.80
N ASN A 172 12.97 1.03 3.55
CA ASN A 172 13.44 0.27 2.40
C ASN A 172 14.98 0.40 2.28
N HIS A 173 15.70 -0.39 3.08
CA HIS A 173 17.14 -0.31 3.26
C HIS A 173 17.92 -1.37 2.48
N ASP A 174 17.23 -2.36 1.88
CA ASP A 174 17.84 -3.44 1.10
C ASP A 174 16.87 -3.95 0.00
N THR A 175 17.33 -4.91 -0.79
CA THR A 175 16.54 -5.66 -1.78
C THR A 175 15.69 -6.76 -1.13
N ASP A 176 14.63 -7.19 -1.80
CA ASP A 176 13.77 -8.26 -1.31
C ASP A 176 14.51 -9.60 -1.25
N GLU A 177 15.43 -9.84 -2.18
CA GLU A 177 16.27 -11.04 -2.23
C GLU A 177 17.21 -11.12 -1.02
N ASN A 178 17.96 -10.05 -0.73
CA ASN A 178 18.87 -10.02 0.42
C ASN A 178 18.10 -10.14 1.74
N PHE A 179 16.97 -9.43 1.84
CA PHE A 179 16.12 -9.48 3.02
C PHE A 179 15.57 -10.89 3.24
N SER A 180 15.06 -11.54 2.19
CA SER A 180 14.56 -12.93 2.24
C SER A 180 15.68 -13.91 2.58
N GLU A 181 16.86 -13.77 1.99
CA GLU A 181 18.03 -14.60 2.30
C GLU A 181 18.41 -14.47 3.78
N TYR A 182 18.49 -13.24 4.31
CA TYR A 182 18.75 -13.02 5.73
C TYR A 182 17.71 -13.70 6.61
N ILE A 183 16.42 -13.45 6.38
CA ILE A 183 15.35 -14.03 7.23
C ILE A 183 15.32 -15.56 7.13
N SER A 184 15.49 -16.12 5.93
CA SER A 184 15.55 -17.58 5.74
C SER A 184 16.75 -18.21 6.47
N SER A 185 17.87 -17.49 6.56
CA SER A 185 19.07 -17.98 7.27
C SER A 185 18.89 -18.00 8.79
N VAL A 186 18.25 -16.97 9.37
CA VAL A 186 18.09 -16.84 10.83
C VAL A 186 16.82 -17.52 11.34
N ALA A 187 15.77 -17.59 10.51
CA ALA A 187 14.47 -18.18 10.83
C ALA A 187 13.98 -19.03 9.65
N PRO A 188 14.58 -20.21 9.41
CA PRO A 188 14.29 -21.06 8.25
C PRO A 188 12.90 -21.70 8.26
N LYS A 189 12.17 -21.60 9.38
CA LYS A 189 10.84 -22.18 9.57
C LYS A 189 9.95 -21.17 10.28
N ASP A 190 8.66 -21.21 9.97
CA ASP A 190 7.62 -20.45 10.67
C ASP A 190 7.65 -20.71 12.17
N LEU A 191 7.24 -19.72 12.97
CA LEU A 191 7.26 -19.82 14.43
C LEU A 191 6.43 -21.01 14.94
N LYS A 192 5.29 -21.32 14.29
CA LYS A 192 4.43 -22.47 14.64
C LYS A 192 5.16 -23.82 14.56
N ASN A 193 6.17 -23.92 13.71
CA ASN A 193 6.92 -25.15 13.43
C ASN A 193 8.24 -25.24 14.20
N THR A 194 8.50 -24.29 15.11
CA THR A 194 9.71 -24.24 15.92
C THR A 194 9.40 -24.32 17.42
N ARG A 195 10.34 -24.92 18.16
CA ARG A 195 10.28 -25.01 19.64
C ARG A 195 11.02 -23.86 20.31
N GLN A 196 11.97 -23.24 19.61
CA GLN A 196 12.81 -22.15 20.08
C GLN A 196 12.62 -20.94 19.17
N ALA A 197 12.69 -19.74 19.75
CA ALA A 197 12.67 -18.50 18.99
C ALA A 197 14.06 -18.22 18.38
N SER A 198 14.09 -17.65 17.18
CA SER A 198 15.33 -17.21 16.53
C SER A 198 15.89 -15.95 17.19
N GLU A 199 17.11 -16.04 17.71
CA GLU A 199 17.85 -14.86 18.20
C GLU A 199 18.12 -13.84 17.09
N GLY A 200 18.40 -14.29 15.87
CA GLY A 200 18.67 -13.41 14.73
C GLY A 200 17.43 -12.61 14.30
N LEU A 201 16.24 -13.21 14.38
CA LEU A 201 14.98 -12.50 14.11
C LEU A 201 14.64 -11.53 15.24
N ILE A 202 14.83 -11.93 16.51
CA ILE A 202 14.70 -11.03 17.67
C ILE A 202 15.68 -9.85 17.54
N SER A 203 16.92 -10.10 17.15
CA SER A 203 17.93 -9.05 16.92
C SER A 203 17.49 -8.09 15.82
N TYR A 204 16.93 -8.61 14.72
CA TYR A 204 16.40 -7.79 13.63
C TYR A 204 15.22 -6.92 14.09
N LEU A 205 14.28 -7.46 14.87
CA LEU A 205 13.16 -6.68 15.44
C LEU A 205 13.60 -5.57 16.40
N ASN A 206 14.82 -5.64 16.92
CA ASN A 206 15.44 -4.59 17.75
C ASN A 206 16.43 -3.71 16.97
N SER A 207 16.58 -3.94 15.67
CA SER A 207 17.50 -3.18 14.84
C SER A 207 16.96 -1.76 14.59
N PRO A 208 17.84 -0.77 14.31
CA PRO A 208 17.42 0.61 14.05
C PRO A 208 16.43 0.76 12.88
N VAL A 209 16.41 -0.20 11.94
CA VAL A 209 15.60 -0.12 10.72
C VAL A 209 14.20 -0.73 10.88
N ALA A 210 13.87 -1.30 12.04
CA ALA A 210 12.58 -1.94 12.31
C ALA A 210 11.84 -1.22 13.45
N PHE A 211 10.55 -0.98 13.24
CA PHE A 211 9.64 -0.48 14.26
C PHE A 211 8.32 -1.25 14.19
N SER A 212 7.94 -1.87 15.29
CA SER A 212 6.77 -2.75 15.36
C SER A 212 5.65 -2.11 16.16
N VAL A 213 4.42 -2.32 15.70
CA VAL A 213 3.20 -1.98 16.42
C VAL A 213 2.29 -3.20 16.41
N THR A 214 1.91 -3.69 17.59
CA THR A 214 1.00 -4.81 17.75
C THR A 214 -0.27 -4.37 18.46
N PHE A 215 -1.42 -4.60 17.82
CA PHE A 215 -2.74 -4.40 18.41
C PHE A 215 -3.25 -5.72 19.00
N MET A 216 -3.52 -5.73 20.30
CA MET A 216 -4.12 -6.83 21.05
C MET A 216 -5.60 -6.50 21.27
N VAL A 217 -6.48 -7.20 20.56
CA VAL A 217 -7.93 -7.10 20.74
C VAL A 217 -8.37 -8.20 21.69
N GLU A 218 -9.06 -7.83 22.77
CA GLU A 218 -9.53 -8.79 23.76
C GLU A 218 -10.38 -9.90 23.12
N ARG A 219 -10.05 -11.18 23.37
CA ARG A 219 -10.75 -12.34 22.79
C ARG A 219 -12.24 -12.33 23.11
N GLU A 220 -12.60 -11.97 24.34
CA GLU A 220 -13.99 -11.91 24.82
C GLU A 220 -14.83 -10.86 24.11
N SER A 221 -14.19 -9.82 23.55
CA SER A 221 -14.87 -8.84 22.71
C SER A 221 -15.35 -9.42 21.37
N LYS A 222 -14.82 -10.59 20.97
CA LYS A 222 -15.08 -11.27 19.70
C LYS A 222 -14.86 -10.34 18.51
N LEU A 223 -13.66 -9.76 18.42
CA LEU A 223 -13.30 -8.73 17.44
C LEU A 223 -14.20 -7.50 17.56
N LEU A 224 -14.38 -7.01 18.80
CA LEU A 224 -15.20 -5.85 19.10
C LEU A 224 -16.66 -5.99 18.59
N ARG A 225 -17.23 -7.19 18.62
CA ARG A 225 -18.56 -7.51 18.04
C ARG A 225 -19.68 -6.59 18.53
N LYS A 226 -19.62 -6.15 19.79
CA LYS A 226 -20.62 -5.24 20.36
C LYS A 226 -20.55 -3.84 19.76
N TYR A 227 -19.38 -3.43 19.29
CA TYR A 227 -19.13 -2.13 18.70
C TYR A 227 -19.24 -2.15 17.16
N ILE A 228 -18.66 -3.18 16.53
CA ILE A 228 -18.73 -3.41 15.08
C ILE A 228 -19.88 -4.39 14.85
N THR A 229 -21.12 -3.89 14.90
CA THR A 229 -22.30 -4.73 14.70
C THR A 229 -22.47 -5.13 13.23
N ASP A 230 -23.35 -6.09 12.96
CA ASP A 230 -23.62 -6.49 11.58
C ASP A 230 -24.27 -5.34 10.80
N GLU A 231 -25.14 -4.56 11.45
CA GLU A 231 -25.74 -3.34 10.91
C GLU A 231 -24.68 -2.29 10.58
N ASN A 232 -23.71 -2.04 11.49
CA ASN A 232 -22.64 -1.08 11.21
C ASN A 232 -21.79 -1.48 10.00
N MET A 233 -21.58 -2.78 9.78
CA MET A 233 -20.85 -3.25 8.60
C MET A 233 -21.65 -3.01 7.32
N ILE A 234 -22.99 -3.14 7.35
CA ILE A 234 -23.86 -2.80 6.21
C ILE A 234 -23.77 -1.30 5.92
N ASP A 235 -23.99 -0.47 6.94
CA ASP A 235 -23.95 0.99 6.82
C ASP A 235 -22.59 1.46 6.28
N PHE A 236 -21.50 0.91 6.83
CA PHE A 236 -20.13 1.14 6.35
C PHE A 236 -20.01 0.90 4.84
N THR A 237 -20.50 -0.25 4.33
CA THR A 237 -20.39 -0.53 2.89
C THR A 237 -21.18 0.45 2.04
N SER A 238 -22.34 0.90 2.51
CA SER A 238 -23.14 1.91 1.83
C SER A 238 -22.38 3.25 1.77
N ASP A 239 -21.85 3.70 2.90
CA ASP A 239 -21.12 4.97 3.01
C ASP A 239 -19.87 4.97 2.12
N MET A 240 -19.09 3.89 2.16
CA MET A 240 -17.88 3.79 1.34
C MET A 240 -18.17 3.77 -0.16
N ARG A 241 -19.27 3.14 -0.57
CA ARG A 241 -19.70 3.20 -1.98
C ARG A 241 -20.14 4.61 -2.37
N GLY A 242 -20.79 5.35 -1.47
CA GLY A 242 -21.08 6.76 -1.65
C GLY A 242 -19.81 7.59 -1.89
N VAL A 243 -18.75 7.31 -1.12
CA VAL A 243 -17.43 7.94 -1.29
C VAL A 243 -16.82 7.58 -2.66
N VAL A 244 -16.81 6.29 -3.04
CA VAL A 244 -16.29 5.86 -4.36
C VAL A 244 -17.06 6.50 -5.51
N ALA A 245 -18.39 6.60 -5.40
CA ALA A 245 -19.23 7.22 -6.43
C ALA A 245 -18.93 8.72 -6.62
N GLN A 246 -18.44 9.40 -5.59
CA GLN A 246 -17.94 10.78 -5.72
C GLN A 246 -16.56 10.78 -6.38
N TRP A 247 -15.63 9.99 -5.85
CA TRP A 247 -14.23 9.94 -6.29
C TRP A 247 -14.01 9.47 -7.73
N ILE A 248 -14.85 8.57 -8.24
CA ILE A 248 -14.74 8.07 -9.62
C ILE A 248 -14.94 9.17 -10.68
N ASN A 249 -15.61 10.26 -10.32
CA ASN A 249 -15.91 11.37 -11.22
C ASN A 249 -14.86 12.49 -11.17
N GLU A 250 -13.85 12.36 -10.31
CA GLU A 250 -12.82 13.38 -10.15
C GLU A 250 -11.87 13.42 -11.36
N PRO A 251 -11.42 14.61 -11.80
CA PRO A 251 -10.50 14.71 -12.93
C PRO A 251 -9.18 13.96 -12.68
N GLY A 252 -8.76 13.16 -13.66
CA GLY A 252 -7.45 12.48 -13.62
C GLY A 252 -7.39 11.18 -12.83
N VAL A 253 -8.50 10.73 -12.25
CA VAL A 253 -8.54 9.44 -11.54
C VAL A 253 -8.52 8.25 -12.49
N ASP A 254 -7.96 7.13 -12.03
CA ASP A 254 -8.10 5.85 -12.70
C ASP A 254 -9.50 5.27 -12.43
N ILE A 255 -10.41 5.53 -13.37
CA ILE A 255 -11.78 5.04 -13.33
C ILE A 255 -11.84 3.51 -13.20
N THR A 256 -10.93 2.78 -13.85
CA THR A 256 -10.96 1.31 -13.85
C THR A 256 -10.66 0.77 -12.45
N TYR A 257 -9.68 1.37 -11.76
CA TYR A 257 -9.37 1.02 -10.39
C TYR A 257 -10.53 1.32 -9.43
N TRP A 258 -11.16 2.49 -9.53
CA TRP A 258 -12.29 2.85 -8.66
C TRP A 258 -13.54 1.98 -8.93
N GLN A 259 -13.80 1.60 -10.19
CA GLN A 259 -14.86 0.64 -10.52
C GLN A 259 -14.59 -0.75 -9.94
N ARG A 260 -13.32 -1.18 -9.88
CA ARG A 260 -12.95 -2.43 -9.20
C ARG A 260 -13.26 -2.35 -7.71
N ILE A 261 -12.93 -1.23 -7.04
CA ILE A 261 -13.27 -1.02 -5.62
C ILE A 261 -14.78 -1.03 -5.40
N ASP A 262 -15.56 -0.31 -6.22
CA ASP A 262 -17.03 -0.32 -6.09
C ASP A 262 -17.61 -1.74 -6.24
N ARG A 263 -17.08 -2.55 -7.17
CA ARG A 263 -17.47 -3.94 -7.32
C ARG A 263 -17.11 -4.77 -6.09
N ALA A 264 -15.90 -4.64 -5.56
CA ALA A 264 -15.46 -5.32 -4.33
C ALA A 264 -16.35 -4.96 -3.14
N LEU A 265 -16.64 -3.67 -2.93
CA LEU A 265 -17.56 -3.19 -1.90
C LEU A 265 -18.99 -3.70 -2.12
N THR A 266 -19.44 -3.81 -3.36
CA THR A 266 -20.75 -4.39 -3.70
C THR A 266 -20.82 -5.86 -3.32
N GLU A 267 -19.79 -6.65 -3.64
CA GLU A 267 -19.71 -8.06 -3.25
C GLU A 267 -19.66 -8.23 -1.73
N PHE A 268 -18.87 -7.40 -1.06
CA PHE A 268 -18.77 -7.40 0.40
C PHE A 268 -20.10 -7.02 1.06
N SER A 269 -20.74 -5.95 0.61
CA SER A 269 -22.07 -5.51 1.07
C SER A 269 -23.12 -6.60 0.88
N ALA A 270 -23.13 -7.24 -0.30
CA ALA A 270 -24.05 -8.32 -0.61
C ALA A 270 -23.84 -9.55 0.29
N ASP A 271 -22.61 -9.84 0.72
CA ASP A 271 -22.36 -10.93 1.66
C ASP A 271 -22.76 -10.56 3.09
N VAL A 272 -22.37 -9.36 3.56
CA VAL A 272 -22.73 -8.88 4.91
C VAL A 272 -24.25 -8.79 5.10
N GLY A 273 -25.01 -8.48 4.04
CA GLY A 273 -26.48 -8.46 4.07
C GLY A 273 -27.15 -9.85 4.13
N ARG A 274 -26.41 -10.96 3.98
CA ARG A 274 -26.98 -12.32 4.00
C ARG A 274 -27.16 -12.83 5.43
N LYS A 275 -28.23 -13.58 5.65
CA LYS A 275 -28.39 -14.32 6.90
C LYS A 275 -27.26 -15.34 7.08
N GLY A 276 -26.55 -15.26 8.21
CA GLY A 276 -25.50 -16.22 8.55
C GLY A 276 -24.16 -16.03 7.81
N PHE A 277 -23.92 -14.83 7.27
CA PHE A 277 -22.61 -14.48 6.71
C PHE A 277 -21.48 -14.61 7.74
N ASN A 278 -20.24 -14.68 7.26
CA ASN A 278 -19.07 -14.81 8.13
C ASN A 278 -18.71 -13.47 8.78
N SER A 279 -19.47 -13.08 9.79
CA SER A 279 -19.32 -11.79 10.48
C SER A 279 -18.00 -11.67 11.25
N LYS A 280 -17.35 -12.80 11.60
CA LYS A 280 -15.99 -12.79 12.18
C LYS A 280 -14.97 -12.31 11.15
N LEU A 281 -15.01 -12.88 9.94
CA LEU A 281 -14.11 -12.50 8.86
C LEU A 281 -14.33 -11.05 8.42
N ALA A 282 -15.58 -10.61 8.33
CA ALA A 282 -15.91 -9.22 8.00
C ALA A 282 -15.30 -8.24 9.03
N ARG A 283 -15.42 -8.52 10.33
CA ARG A 283 -14.76 -7.71 11.38
C ARG A 283 -13.24 -7.74 11.27
N GLN A 284 -12.65 -8.89 10.97
CA GLN A 284 -11.21 -9.02 10.79
C GLN A 284 -10.72 -8.17 9.60
N ILE A 285 -11.44 -8.17 8.47
CA ILE A 285 -11.17 -7.28 7.32
C ILE A 285 -11.15 -5.82 7.77
N LEU A 286 -12.18 -5.38 8.49
CA LEU A 286 -12.34 -3.99 8.91
C LEU A 286 -11.27 -3.55 9.93
N LEU A 287 -11.02 -4.36 10.95
CA LEU A 287 -10.00 -4.07 11.97
C LEU A 287 -8.59 -4.02 11.36
N THR A 288 -8.25 -5.01 10.53
CA THR A 288 -6.95 -5.06 9.85
C THR A 288 -6.73 -3.81 9.01
N SER A 289 -7.75 -3.42 8.24
CA SER A 289 -7.70 -2.24 7.37
C SER A 289 -7.57 -0.95 8.18
N ALA A 290 -8.30 -0.83 9.30
CA ALA A 290 -8.24 0.33 10.18
C ALA A 290 -6.86 0.47 10.84
N PHE A 291 -6.29 -0.62 11.36
CA PHE A 291 -4.97 -0.61 11.98
C PHE A 291 -3.86 -0.29 10.97
N ALA A 292 -3.89 -0.89 9.78
CA ALA A 292 -2.94 -0.57 8.71
C ALA A 292 -3.04 0.91 8.29
N SER A 293 -4.27 1.39 8.06
CA SER A 293 -4.51 2.79 7.71
C SER A 293 -4.01 3.77 8.77
N PHE A 294 -4.20 3.46 10.06
CA PHE A 294 -3.67 4.29 11.14
C PHE A 294 -2.15 4.44 11.03
N LEU A 295 -1.42 3.34 10.81
CA LEU A 295 0.03 3.38 10.62
C LEU A 295 0.44 4.15 9.37
N PHE A 296 -0.31 4.03 8.26
CA PHE A 296 -0.06 4.80 7.05
C PHE A 296 -0.23 6.29 7.27
N VAL A 297 -1.27 6.70 8.00
CA VAL A 297 -1.51 8.10 8.35
C VAL A 297 -0.39 8.64 9.22
N VAL A 298 0.01 7.91 10.28
CA VAL A 298 1.08 8.34 11.17
C VAL A 298 2.40 8.46 10.39
N LEU A 299 2.77 7.44 9.61
CA LEU A 299 3.99 7.47 8.80
C LEU A 299 3.97 8.62 7.77
N ASN A 300 2.82 8.88 7.15
CA ASN A 300 2.65 10.00 6.22
C ASN A 300 2.85 11.35 6.90
N ARG A 301 2.28 11.55 8.10
CA ARG A 301 2.44 12.79 8.87
C ARG A 301 3.89 13.02 9.31
N LEU A 302 4.57 11.97 9.76
CA LEU A 302 5.92 12.08 10.30
C LEU A 302 7.00 12.18 9.22
N LYS A 303 6.81 11.52 8.06
CA LYS A 303 7.88 11.32 7.08
C LYS A 303 7.55 11.68 5.64
N ALA A 304 6.29 11.97 5.31
CA ALA A 304 5.85 12.26 3.94
C ALA A 304 6.52 11.32 2.91
N PRO A 305 6.33 9.99 3.04
CA PRO A 305 7.11 9.00 2.32
C PRO A 305 6.86 9.07 0.80
N ALA A 306 7.88 8.71 0.00
CA ALA A 306 7.68 8.57 -1.45
C ALA A 306 6.76 7.38 -1.76
N ARG A 307 6.90 6.31 -0.99
CA ARG A 307 6.19 5.05 -1.17
C ARG A 307 5.96 4.35 0.17
N ILE A 308 4.79 3.74 0.31
CA ILE A 308 4.48 2.77 1.34
C ILE A 308 4.12 1.45 0.64
N ARG A 309 4.90 0.40 0.89
CA ARG A 309 4.56 -0.95 0.47
C ARG A 309 4.01 -1.72 1.67
N TRP A 310 2.81 -2.30 1.55
CA TRP A 310 2.25 -3.17 2.58
C TRP A 310 2.22 -4.61 2.09
N VAL A 311 2.96 -5.49 2.80
CA VAL A 311 3.09 -6.91 2.50
C VAL A 311 2.54 -7.72 3.67
N THR A 312 1.72 -8.73 3.40
CA THR A 312 1.08 -9.55 4.43
C THR A 312 0.94 -11.01 4.04
N ASP A 313 0.60 -11.90 4.98
CA ASP A 313 0.33 -13.30 4.65
C ASP A 313 -0.88 -13.43 3.72
N ARG A 314 -0.88 -14.51 2.93
CA ARG A 314 -2.03 -14.87 2.12
C ARG A 314 -3.05 -15.59 2.98
N ASP A 315 -4.13 -14.91 3.32
CA ASP A 315 -5.25 -15.51 4.05
C ASP A 315 -6.64 -15.09 3.51
N ALA A 316 -7.70 -15.56 4.17
CA ALA A 316 -9.07 -15.23 3.80
C ALA A 316 -9.41 -13.74 3.93
N THR A 317 -8.68 -12.98 4.75
CA THR A 317 -8.86 -11.53 4.90
C THR A 317 -8.43 -10.80 3.64
N PHE A 318 -7.33 -11.20 3.00
CA PHE A 318 -6.83 -10.56 1.77
C PHE A 318 -7.32 -11.21 0.48
N GLN A 319 -7.66 -12.50 0.48
CA GLN A 319 -8.12 -13.16 -0.75
C GLN A 319 -9.61 -12.95 -1.07
N ARG A 320 -10.42 -12.59 -0.07
CA ARG A 320 -11.86 -12.40 -0.27
C ARG A 320 -12.17 -11.04 -0.88
N TYR A 321 -13.28 -11.00 -1.62
CA TYR A 321 -13.84 -9.77 -2.21
C TYR A 321 -12.82 -8.97 -3.03
N ASN A 322 -11.93 -9.67 -3.73
CA ASN A 322 -10.94 -9.03 -4.58
C ASN A 322 -10.04 -8.03 -3.81
N GLU A 323 -9.47 -8.50 -2.69
CA GLU A 323 -8.42 -7.80 -1.95
C GLU A 323 -8.89 -6.53 -1.22
N ILE A 324 -10.17 -6.55 -0.83
CA ILE A 324 -10.87 -5.41 -0.25
C ILE A 324 -10.22 -4.84 1.01
N SER A 325 -9.46 -5.63 1.77
CA SER A 325 -8.71 -5.14 2.93
C SER A 325 -7.69 -4.07 2.55
N PHE A 326 -7.00 -4.22 1.42
CA PHE A 326 -6.09 -3.18 0.93
C PHE A 326 -6.86 -1.92 0.53
N ASP A 327 -8.01 -2.10 -0.13
CA ASP A 327 -8.85 -1.00 -0.60
C ASP A 327 -9.40 -0.18 0.55
N ILE A 328 -9.96 -0.84 1.57
CA ILE A 328 -10.51 -0.18 2.75
C ILE A 328 -9.41 0.59 3.49
N ALA A 329 -8.22 -0.01 3.67
CA ALA A 329 -7.10 0.67 4.31
C ALA A 329 -6.65 1.91 3.54
N PHE A 330 -6.59 1.82 2.21
CA PHE A 330 -6.25 2.95 1.34
C PHE A 330 -7.30 4.05 1.39
N MET A 331 -8.58 3.70 1.33
CA MET A 331 -9.67 4.67 1.42
C MET A 331 -9.69 5.38 2.78
N PHE A 332 -9.47 4.64 3.88
CA PHE A 332 -9.32 5.23 5.21
C PHE A 332 -8.15 6.20 5.30
N PHE A 333 -7.02 5.84 4.71
CA PHE A 333 -5.87 6.72 4.62
C PHE A 333 -6.23 8.02 3.88
N LEU A 334 -6.90 7.92 2.73
CA LEU A 334 -7.32 9.08 1.95
C LEU A 334 -8.30 9.98 2.71
N LEU A 335 -9.27 9.40 3.43
CA LEU A 335 -10.28 10.16 4.19
C LEU A 335 -9.68 10.91 5.38
N VAL A 336 -8.76 10.28 6.13
CA VAL A 336 -8.07 11.00 7.21
C VAL A 336 -7.15 12.07 6.64
N ARG A 337 -6.41 11.74 5.58
CA ARG A 337 -5.52 12.68 4.91
C ARG A 337 -6.27 13.90 4.37
N SER A 338 -7.47 13.71 3.82
CA SER A 338 -8.28 14.84 3.34
C SER A 338 -8.72 15.77 4.48
N ASN A 339 -8.91 15.24 5.69
CA ASN A 339 -9.27 16.04 6.86
C ASN A 339 -8.08 16.84 7.42
N ASP A 340 -6.85 16.36 7.21
CA ASP A 340 -5.62 17.06 7.61
C ASP A 340 -5.30 18.27 6.71
N GLY A 341 -6.03 18.46 5.60
CA GLY A 341 -5.89 19.57 4.67
C GLY A 341 -5.27 19.18 3.32
N ASN A 342 -4.87 20.17 2.53
CA ASN A 342 -4.30 19.96 1.20
C ASN A 342 -2.87 19.41 1.30
N PRO A 343 -2.61 18.18 0.81
CA PRO A 343 -1.25 17.68 0.79
C PRO A 343 -0.39 18.48 -0.19
N ALA A 344 0.90 18.63 0.13
CA ALA A 344 1.88 19.26 -0.76
C ALA A 344 2.00 18.52 -2.11
N ASP A 345 1.90 17.18 -2.07
CA ASP A 345 1.84 16.34 -3.26
C ASP A 345 0.68 15.33 -3.13
N PRO A 346 -0.42 15.47 -3.88
CA PRO A 346 -1.55 14.53 -3.82
C PRO A 346 -1.17 13.12 -4.27
N ASN A 347 -0.03 12.97 -4.97
CA ASN A 347 0.44 11.71 -5.55
C ASN A 347 1.32 10.88 -4.62
N LYS A 348 1.67 11.41 -3.44
CA LYS A 348 2.51 10.74 -2.44
C LYS A 348 1.72 10.40 -1.17
N PRO A 349 2.02 9.30 -0.47
CA PRO A 349 2.88 8.21 -0.94
C PRO A 349 2.21 7.42 -2.06
N ARG A 350 3.04 6.80 -2.90
CA ARG A 350 2.58 5.70 -3.75
C ARG A 350 2.36 4.46 -2.89
N PHE A 351 1.26 3.76 -3.09
CA PHE A 351 0.98 2.51 -2.39
C PHE A 351 1.27 1.30 -3.27
N VAL A 352 1.93 0.31 -2.68
CA VAL A 352 2.12 -1.01 -3.28
C VAL A 352 1.56 -2.03 -2.29
N PHE A 353 0.64 -2.87 -2.75
CA PHE A 353 0.05 -3.92 -1.93
C PHE A 353 0.50 -5.28 -2.41
N ALA A 354 0.85 -6.18 -1.49
CA ALA A 354 1.33 -7.50 -1.83
C ALA A 354 1.01 -8.56 -0.76
N TYR A 355 0.89 -9.80 -1.22
CA TYR A 355 1.01 -11.01 -0.43
C TYR A 355 1.75 -12.06 -1.27
N PRO A 356 2.24 -13.18 -0.70
CA PRO A 356 2.99 -14.19 -1.45
C PRO A 356 2.27 -14.66 -2.72
N PHE A 357 2.98 -14.60 -3.85
CA PHE A 357 2.54 -14.96 -5.19
C PHE A 357 1.33 -14.18 -5.72
N MET A 358 1.05 -12.97 -5.20
CA MET A 358 -0.01 -12.10 -5.72
C MET A 358 0.20 -11.73 -7.20
N ASP A 359 1.45 -11.52 -7.61
CA ASP A 359 1.86 -11.27 -9.00
C ASP A 359 2.14 -12.56 -9.81
N GLY A 360 2.01 -13.73 -9.17
CA GLY A 360 2.31 -15.04 -9.74
C GLY A 360 3.79 -15.46 -9.68
N SER A 361 4.69 -14.64 -9.14
CA SER A 361 6.13 -14.94 -9.10
C SER A 361 6.80 -14.69 -7.76
N THR A 362 6.48 -13.61 -7.08
CA THR A 362 7.24 -13.13 -5.93
C THR A 362 6.75 -13.81 -4.65
N ASP A 363 7.62 -14.61 -4.04
CA ASP A 363 7.37 -15.19 -2.72
C ASP A 363 7.79 -14.19 -1.65
N TYR A 364 6.84 -13.69 -0.87
CA TYR A 364 7.08 -12.78 0.25
C TYR A 364 6.99 -13.52 1.60
N ALA A 365 7.00 -14.86 1.63
CA ALA A 365 6.79 -15.63 2.84
C ALA A 365 7.78 -15.27 3.97
N GLU A 366 9.05 -15.05 3.64
CA GLU A 366 10.08 -14.63 4.59
C GLU A 366 9.76 -13.28 5.25
N HIS A 367 9.20 -12.33 4.50
CA HIS A 367 8.88 -11.00 4.99
C HIS A 367 7.83 -11.00 6.10
N VAL A 368 6.89 -11.94 6.02
CA VAL A 368 5.80 -12.08 6.97
C VAL A 368 6.23 -12.79 8.27
N ARG A 369 7.40 -13.45 8.30
CA ARG A 369 7.91 -14.08 9.54
C ARG A 369 8.27 -13.07 10.63
N LEU A 370 8.58 -11.83 10.29
CA LEU A 370 8.82 -10.76 11.27
C LEU A 370 7.59 -10.50 12.14
N PRO A 371 6.43 -10.11 11.57
CA PRO A 371 5.23 -9.91 12.35
C PRO A 371 4.64 -11.22 12.93
N ASP A 372 4.90 -12.40 12.36
CA ASP A 372 4.46 -13.71 12.93
C ASP A 372 4.97 -13.91 14.36
N TYR A 373 6.24 -13.55 14.62
CA TYR A 373 6.82 -13.62 15.97
C TYR A 373 6.03 -12.80 16.98
N LEU A 374 5.66 -11.58 16.60
CA LEU A 374 4.93 -10.66 17.46
C LEU A 374 3.45 -11.02 17.57
N ALA A 375 2.82 -11.46 16.48
CA ALA A 375 1.42 -11.85 16.46
C ALA A 375 1.19 -13.11 17.31
N GLY A 376 2.04 -14.12 17.14
CA GLY A 376 2.01 -15.35 17.94
C GLY A 376 2.27 -15.10 19.42
N LEU A 377 3.26 -14.26 19.74
CA LEU A 377 3.57 -13.85 21.12
C LEU A 377 2.40 -13.11 21.77
N CYS A 378 1.91 -12.05 21.14
CA CYS A 378 0.94 -11.15 21.76
C CYS A 378 -0.45 -11.80 21.87
N ALA A 379 -0.80 -12.72 20.97
CA ALA A 379 -2.00 -13.55 21.13
C ALA A 379 -1.88 -14.51 22.34
N ASP A 380 -0.68 -14.97 22.66
CA ASP A 380 -0.42 -15.90 23.76
C ASP A 380 -0.30 -15.22 25.13
N LEU A 381 0.16 -13.97 25.15
CA LEU A 381 0.39 -13.18 26.35
C LEU A 381 -0.88 -13.03 27.20
N LYS A 382 -0.88 -13.64 28.38
CA LYS A 382 -1.96 -13.51 29.37
C LYS A 382 -1.67 -12.37 30.34
N LEU A 383 -2.54 -11.38 30.37
CA LEU A 383 -2.48 -10.25 31.30
C LEU A 383 -3.47 -10.44 32.46
N PRO A 384 -3.17 -9.92 33.68
CA PRO A 384 -1.96 -9.17 34.05
C PRO A 384 -0.77 -10.06 34.48
N GLY A 385 -0.92 -11.39 34.51
CA GLY A 385 0.08 -12.31 35.07
C GLY A 385 1.39 -12.46 34.28
N ILE A 386 1.42 -12.02 33.02
CA ILE A 386 2.54 -12.21 32.07
C ILE A 386 2.89 -13.71 32.00
N GLU A 387 1.94 -14.50 31.54
CA GLU A 387 2.11 -15.94 31.36
C GLU A 387 2.10 -16.31 29.88
N PHE A 388 2.86 -17.36 29.56
CA PHE A 388 2.98 -17.91 28.21
C PHE A 388 2.73 -19.42 28.22
N SER A 389 2.16 -19.94 27.14
CA SER A 389 1.96 -21.36 26.92
C SER A 389 3.24 -22.10 26.50
N HIS A 390 4.22 -21.37 25.97
CA HIS A 390 5.46 -21.93 25.44
C HIS A 390 6.68 -21.05 25.73
N ALA A 391 7.80 -21.69 26.10
CA ALA A 391 9.07 -21.01 26.41
C ALA A 391 9.61 -20.11 25.29
N LYS A 392 9.32 -20.42 24.01
CA LYS A 392 9.72 -19.54 22.90
C LYS A 392 9.10 -18.15 22.99
N PHE A 393 7.89 -18.03 23.53
CA PHE A 393 7.24 -16.74 23.71
C PHE A 393 7.88 -15.95 24.85
N GLU A 394 8.30 -16.62 25.94
CA GLU A 394 9.12 -15.98 26.99
C GLU A 394 10.42 -15.41 26.40
N THR A 395 11.09 -16.16 25.52
CA THR A 395 12.31 -15.70 24.84
C THR A 395 12.06 -14.47 23.98
N ILE A 396 11.01 -14.48 23.14
CA ILE A 396 10.66 -13.32 22.29
C ILE A 396 10.27 -12.13 23.16
N PHE A 397 9.48 -12.36 24.22
CA PHE A 397 9.05 -11.32 25.14
C PHE A 397 10.25 -10.64 25.81
N GLY A 398 11.15 -11.44 26.40
CA GLY A 398 12.35 -10.92 27.05
C GLY A 398 13.31 -10.22 26.09
N GLY A 399 13.39 -10.71 24.85
CA GLY A 399 14.33 -10.19 23.85
C GLY A 399 13.82 -8.98 23.05
N ALA A 400 12.51 -8.87 22.78
CA ALA A 400 11.96 -7.86 21.89
C ALA A 400 10.98 -6.88 22.56
N ILE A 401 10.37 -7.25 23.69
CA ILE A 401 9.30 -6.46 24.33
C ILE A 401 9.77 -5.74 25.60
N ILE A 402 10.52 -6.41 26.48
CA ILE A 402 11.00 -5.79 27.72
C ILE A 402 11.95 -4.63 27.40
N ASN A 403 11.70 -3.46 27.99
CA ASN A 403 12.46 -2.22 27.78
C ASN A 403 12.54 -1.78 26.31
N SER A 404 11.62 -2.25 25.46
CA SER A 404 11.66 -1.99 24.03
C SER A 404 11.36 -0.53 23.70
N ARG A 405 12.14 0.04 22.77
CA ARG A 405 11.94 1.40 22.25
C ARG A 405 11.23 1.42 20.89
N ASN A 406 11.19 0.28 20.23
CA ASN A 406 10.71 0.14 18.86
C ASN A 406 9.70 -0.99 18.68
N ASN A 407 9.22 -1.62 19.76
CA ASN A 407 8.11 -2.56 19.70
C ASN A 407 6.99 -2.06 20.64
N LEU A 408 5.94 -1.49 20.05
CA LEU A 408 4.79 -0.94 20.77
C LEU A 408 3.65 -1.94 20.85
N LEU A 409 3.16 -2.17 22.07
CA LEU A 409 1.98 -3.00 22.31
C LEU A 409 0.79 -2.10 22.65
N MET A 410 -0.29 -2.30 21.91
CA MET A 410 -1.54 -1.54 22.00
C MET A 410 -2.67 -2.48 22.37
N GLU A 411 -3.26 -2.31 23.54
CA GLU A 411 -4.48 -3.05 23.88
C GLU A 411 -5.70 -2.28 23.39
N VAL A 412 -6.60 -2.98 22.71
CA VAL A 412 -7.84 -2.46 22.15
C VAL A 412 -9.01 -3.12 22.85
N LEU A 413 -9.76 -2.31 23.59
CA LEU A 413 -10.92 -2.72 24.37
C LEU A 413 -12.16 -2.07 23.77
N GLY A 414 -13.29 -2.78 23.73
CA GLY A 414 -14.53 -2.23 23.21
C GLY A 414 -15.77 -2.69 23.97
N SER A 415 -16.70 -1.77 24.14
CA SER A 415 -18.09 -2.02 24.56
C SER A 415 -19.04 -1.70 23.41
N ALA A 416 -20.36 -1.77 23.66
CA ALA A 416 -21.33 -1.32 22.65
C ALA A 416 -21.28 0.18 22.37
N GLU A 417 -20.78 0.97 23.33
CA GLU A 417 -20.83 2.44 23.28
C GLU A 417 -19.50 3.08 22.90
N LYS A 418 -18.38 2.41 23.19
CA LYS A 418 -17.05 3.00 23.00
C LYS A 418 -15.96 1.96 22.74
N ILE A 419 -14.94 2.40 22.03
CA ILE A 419 -13.63 1.74 21.96
C ILE A 419 -12.62 2.57 22.75
N THR A 420 -11.74 1.89 23.47
CA THR A 420 -10.59 2.49 24.14
C THR A 420 -9.34 1.76 23.68
N THR A 421 -8.27 2.52 23.48
CA THR A 421 -6.94 1.96 23.26
C THR A 421 -5.98 2.42 24.34
N ARG A 422 -5.09 1.53 24.80
CA ARG A 422 -4.00 1.91 25.70
C ARG A 422 -2.69 1.27 25.28
N ARG A 423 -1.60 2.04 25.40
CA ARG A 423 -0.24 1.51 25.26
C ARG A 423 0.10 0.68 26.49
N ILE A 424 0.65 -0.51 26.28
CA ILE A 424 1.23 -1.35 27.33
C ILE A 424 2.75 -1.26 27.20
N GLY A 425 3.43 -0.97 28.32
CA GLY A 425 4.88 -0.98 28.42
C GLY A 425 5.34 -1.97 29.47
N PHE A 426 6.49 -2.61 29.22
CA PHE A 426 7.12 -3.56 30.13
C PHE A 426 8.53 -3.10 30.46
N THR A 427 8.84 -2.99 31.75
CA THR A 427 10.16 -2.68 32.25
C THR A 427 10.70 -3.84 33.07
N ALA A 428 12.02 -4.06 32.99
CA ALA A 428 12.69 -5.13 33.73
C ALA A 428 12.69 -4.93 35.25
#